data_AF-A0A2V8PDJ1-F1
#
_entry.id   AF-A0A2V8PDJ1-F1
#
_cell.length_a   1.000
_cell.length_b   1.000
_cell.length_c   1.000
_cell.angle_alpha   90.00
_cell.angle_beta   90.00
_cell.angle_gamma   90.00
#
_symmetry.space_group_name_H-M   'P 1'
#
loop_
_entity.id
_entity.type
_entity.pdbx_description
1 polymer ?
#
loop_
_entity_poly.entity_id
_entity_poly.type
_entity_poly.pdbx_seq_one_letter_code
_entity_poly.pdbx_strand_id
1 'polypeptide(L)'
;MSRIIKEIEVEGKPAVALFDTGATFTYVLSSLISETEIDIKELAIIEGKIEGLDFFSDAVPVEELGRADGHDLDALIGALTMEPWEIKLDRKTGELDLEGLRQREFTEF
;
A
#
# COMPACT_ATOMS: atom_id res chain seq x y z
N MET A 1 13.38 -11.36 -10.37
CA MET A 1 12.14 -10.85 -9.76
C MET A 1 12.40 -9.39 -9.47
N SER A 2 11.86 -8.47 -10.27
CA SER A 2 11.96 -7.03 -9.94
C SER A 2 10.92 -6.74 -8.87
N ARG A 3 11.40 -6.25 -7.73
CA ARG A 3 10.54 -5.64 -6.71
C ARG A 3 10.16 -4.27 -7.22
N ILE A 4 8.91 -3.86 -7.01
CA ILE A 4 8.45 -2.52 -7.36
C ILE A 4 8.35 -1.73 -6.06
N ILE A 5 9.16 -0.69 -5.94
CA ILE A 5 9.19 0.24 -4.81
C ILE A 5 8.73 1.60 -5.30
N LYS A 6 7.78 2.21 -4.59
CA LYS A 6 7.22 3.53 -4.93
C LYS A 6 7.08 4.37 -3.67
N GLU A 7 7.19 5.69 -3.85
CA GLU A 7 6.71 6.65 -2.86
C GLU A 7 5.18 6.75 -2.97
N ILE A 8 4.51 6.65 -1.83
CA ILE A 8 3.05 6.74 -1.69
C ILE A 8 2.72 7.66 -0.51
N GLU A 9 1.43 7.91 -0.31
CA GLU A 9 0.93 8.49 0.94
C GLU A 9 0.10 7.44 1.70
N VAL A 10 0.26 7.38 3.02
CA VAL A 10 -0.56 6.59 3.95
C VAL A 10 -0.99 7.51 5.08
N GLU A 11 -2.30 7.63 5.34
CA GLU A 11 -2.84 8.54 6.36
C GLU A 11 -2.32 9.99 6.22
N GLY A 12 -2.17 10.45 4.97
CA GLY A 12 -1.64 11.78 4.64
C GLY A 12 -0.15 11.98 4.89
N LYS A 13 0.60 10.92 5.23
CA LYS A 13 2.06 10.95 5.43
C LYS A 13 2.79 10.27 4.29
N PRO A 14 3.94 10.81 3.82
CA PRO A 14 4.74 10.15 2.80
C PRO A 14 5.33 8.84 3.32
N ALA A 15 5.36 7.81 2.47
CA ALA A 15 5.85 6.47 2.81
C ALA A 15 6.53 5.81 1.60
N VAL A 16 7.60 5.04 1.84
CA VAL A 16 8.20 4.16 0.82
C VAL A 16 7.59 2.78 0.92
N ALA A 17 6.93 2.35 -0.16
CA ALA A 17 6.16 1.11 -0.20
C ALA A 17 6.73 0.08 -1.17
N LEU A 18 6.83 -1.17 -0.72
CA LEU A 18 7.08 -2.34 -1.57
C LEU A 18 5.76 -2.96 -2.01
N PHE A 19 5.58 -3.18 -3.32
CA PHE A 19 4.43 -3.91 -3.86
C PHE A 19 4.79 -5.37 -4.07
N ASP A 20 4.25 -6.25 -3.23
CA ASP A 20 4.61 -7.67 -3.18
C ASP A 20 3.37 -8.58 -3.29
N THR A 21 3.16 -9.12 -4.50
CA THR A 21 2.12 -10.13 -4.75
C THR A 21 2.32 -11.43 -3.94
N GLY A 22 3.51 -11.66 -3.38
CA GLY A 22 3.79 -12.79 -2.50
C GLY A 22 3.32 -12.59 -1.06
N ALA A 23 3.01 -11.36 -0.66
CA ALA A 23 2.41 -11.07 0.63
C ALA A 23 0.88 -11.06 0.54
N THR A 24 0.22 -11.74 1.47
CA THR A 24 -1.25 -11.75 1.53
C THR A 24 -1.80 -10.41 2.02
N PHE A 25 -1.25 -9.91 3.12
CA PHE A 25 -1.70 -8.67 3.76
C PHE A 25 -0.81 -7.49 3.42
N THR A 26 -1.37 -6.30 3.61
CA THR A 26 -0.62 -5.06 3.66
C THR A 26 -0.11 -4.83 5.08
N TYR A 27 1.12 -4.36 5.20
CA TYR A 27 1.77 -4.04 6.47
C TYR A 27 2.28 -2.61 6.43
N VAL A 28 2.12 -1.86 7.51
CA VAL A 28 2.49 -0.45 7.59
C VAL A 28 3.14 -0.18 8.93
N LEU A 29 4.16 0.70 8.96
CA LEU A 29 4.75 1.12 10.23
C LEU A 29 3.72 1.80 11.14
N SER A 30 3.63 1.36 12.39
CA SER A 30 2.69 1.89 13.39
C SER A 30 2.76 3.42 13.52
N SER A 31 3.93 4.01 13.33
CA SER A 31 4.15 5.46 13.39
C SER A 31 3.37 6.26 12.32
N LEU A 32 2.98 5.62 11.22
CA LEU A 32 2.20 6.26 10.16
C LEU A 32 0.72 6.38 10.52
N ILE A 33 0.17 5.49 11.33
CA ILE A 33 -1.27 5.35 11.59
C ILE A 33 -1.70 6.14 12.85
N SER A 34 -1.28 7.40 12.97
CA SER A 34 -1.43 8.16 14.22
C SER A 34 -2.88 8.24 14.73
N GLU A 35 -3.03 7.93 16.03
CA GLU A 35 -4.18 8.24 16.92
C GLU A 35 -5.21 7.15 17.23
N THR A 36 -5.10 5.93 16.69
CA THR A 36 -5.93 4.82 17.20
C THR A 36 -5.14 3.98 18.20
N GLU A 37 -5.74 3.61 19.34
CA GLU A 37 -5.18 2.62 20.25
C GLU A 37 -5.13 1.27 19.49
N ILE A 38 -3.98 0.98 18.87
CA ILE A 38 -3.76 -0.25 18.10
C ILE A 38 -3.56 -1.39 19.09
N ASP A 39 -4.66 -1.95 19.60
CA ASP A 39 -4.62 -3.29 20.15
C ASP A 39 -4.49 -4.22 18.93
N ILE A 40 -3.30 -4.81 18.70
CA ILE A 40 -3.08 -5.78 17.62
C ILE A 40 -3.89 -7.05 17.95
N LYS A 41 -5.19 -6.97 17.69
CA LYS A 41 -6.18 -8.04 17.71
C LYS A 41 -6.91 -8.12 16.38
N GLU A 42 -7.01 -7.00 15.64
CA GLU A 42 -7.72 -6.86 14.36
C GLU A 42 -6.93 -5.95 13.39
N LEU A 43 -7.31 -5.99 12.10
CA LEU A 43 -6.71 -5.18 11.03
C LEU A 43 -7.08 -3.69 11.19
N ALA A 44 -6.18 -2.79 10.80
CA ALA A 44 -6.47 -1.35 10.71
C ALA A 44 -6.93 -0.99 9.30
N ILE A 45 -8.02 -0.24 9.16
CA ILE A 45 -8.38 0.37 7.88
C ILE A 45 -7.54 1.62 7.70
N ILE A 46 -6.85 1.71 6.56
CA ILE A 46 -6.05 2.86 6.17
C ILE A 46 -6.54 3.46 4.86
N GLU A 47 -6.38 4.77 4.72
CA GLU A 47 -6.46 5.49 3.45
C GLU A 47 -5.05 5.75 2.91
N GLY A 48 -4.89 5.62 1.59
CA GLY A 48 -3.62 5.89 0.94
C GLY A 48 -3.78 6.47 -0.46
N LYS A 49 -2.69 7.04 -0.98
CA LYS A 49 -2.61 7.55 -2.35
C LYS A 49 -1.41 7.00 -3.08
N ILE A 50 -1.61 6.55 -4.31
CA ILE A 50 -0.54 6.14 -5.24
C ILE A 50 -0.64 7.03 -6.48
N GLU A 51 0.39 7.81 -6.79
CA GLU A 51 0.39 8.75 -7.93
C GLU A 51 -0.83 9.69 -7.93
N GLY A 52 -1.30 10.08 -6.74
CA GLY A 52 -2.48 10.94 -6.54
C GLY A 52 -3.84 10.24 -6.62
N LEU A 53 -3.88 8.94 -6.85
CA LEU A 53 -5.10 8.12 -6.88
C LEU A 53 -5.37 7.52 -5.50
N ASP A 54 -6.58 7.73 -4.99
CA ASP A 54 -7.01 7.26 -3.68
C ASP A 54 -7.28 5.74 -3.67
N PHE A 55 -6.96 5.10 -2.56
CA PHE A 55 -7.36 3.73 -2.22
C PHE A 55 -7.54 3.59 -0.70
N PHE A 56 -8.28 2.57 -0.27
CA PHE A 56 -8.33 2.17 1.14
C PHE A 56 -7.94 0.71 1.30
N SER A 57 -7.47 0.31 2.48
CA SER A 57 -7.04 -1.06 2.73
C SER A 57 -7.14 -1.46 4.18
N ASP A 58 -7.41 -2.73 4.42
CA ASP A 58 -7.01 -3.35 5.68
C ASP A 58 -5.48 -3.51 5.72
N ALA A 59 -4.85 -3.15 6.83
CA ALA A 59 -3.41 -3.21 7.05
C ALA A 59 -3.10 -3.77 8.44
N VAL A 60 -1.97 -4.47 8.54
CA VAL A 60 -1.39 -4.93 9.80
C VAL A 60 -0.34 -3.90 10.24
N PRO A 61 -0.57 -3.16 11.34
CA PRO A 61 0.43 -2.25 11.89
C PRO A 61 1.61 -3.04 12.48
N VAL A 62 2.83 -2.61 12.19
CA VAL A 62 4.06 -3.24 12.70
C VAL A 62 5.09 -2.21 13.13
N GLU A 63 5.98 -2.60 14.05
CA GLU A 63 7.06 -1.71 14.52
C GLU A 63 8.25 -1.64 13.54
N GLU A 64 8.45 -2.67 12.71
CA GLU A 64 9.57 -2.75 11.75
C GLU A 64 9.19 -3.59 10.52
N LEU A 65 9.59 -3.14 9.32
CA LEU A 65 9.40 -3.85 8.04
C LEU A 65 10.72 -4.27 7.37
N GLY A 66 11.84 -3.66 7.76
CA GLY A 66 13.15 -3.92 7.17
C GLY A 66 13.41 -3.15 5.87
N ARG A 67 14.30 -3.69 5.03
CA ARG A 67 14.89 -2.99 3.88
C ARG A 67 14.78 -3.80 2.60
N ALA A 68 14.43 -3.15 1.49
CA ALA A 68 14.45 -3.73 0.16
C ALA A 68 15.10 -2.77 -0.86
N ASP A 69 15.95 -3.32 -1.73
CA ASP A 69 16.60 -2.62 -2.85
C ASP A 69 17.26 -1.27 -2.47
N GLY A 70 17.80 -1.20 -1.26
CA GLY A 70 18.47 -0.01 -0.74
C GLY A 70 17.57 0.97 0.01
N HIS A 71 16.27 0.73 0.08
CA HIS A 71 15.29 1.57 0.77
C HIS A 71 14.79 0.90 2.06
N ASP A 72 14.79 1.66 3.15
CA ASP A 72 14.04 1.29 4.35
C ASP A 72 12.55 1.41 4.03
N LEU A 73 11.76 0.41 4.43
CA LEU A 73 10.36 0.31 4.04
C LEU A 73 9.47 0.86 5.15
N ASP A 74 8.51 1.70 4.75
CA ASP A 74 7.46 2.21 5.64
C ASP A 74 6.14 1.46 5.45
N ALA A 75 5.96 0.85 4.27
CA ALA A 75 4.81 0.01 3.95
C ALA A 75 5.19 -1.17 3.04
N LEU A 76 4.41 -2.25 3.14
CA LEU A 76 4.37 -3.36 2.21
C LEU A 76 2.93 -3.51 1.74
N ILE A 77 2.67 -3.34 0.44
CA ILE A 77 1.35 -3.49 -0.15
C ILE A 77 1.18 -4.93 -0.65
N GLY A 78 0.25 -5.66 -0.03
CA GLY A 78 -0.02 -7.06 -0.30
C GLY A 78 -1.16 -7.29 -1.29
N ALA A 79 -1.37 -8.55 -1.66
CA ALA A 79 -2.32 -8.97 -2.68
C ALA A 79 -3.77 -8.56 -2.36
N LEU A 80 -4.21 -8.64 -1.09
CA LEU A 80 -5.58 -8.29 -0.71
C LEU A 80 -5.91 -6.80 -0.88
N THR A 81 -4.89 -5.95 -0.96
CA THR A 81 -5.06 -4.54 -1.36
C THR A 81 -4.98 -4.41 -2.87
N MET A 82 -4.01 -5.07 -3.51
CA MET A 82 -3.77 -4.91 -4.93
C MET A 82 -4.91 -5.44 -5.81
N GLU A 83 -5.50 -6.58 -5.48
CA GLU A 83 -6.52 -7.23 -6.31
C GLU A 83 -7.81 -6.41 -6.41
N PRO A 84 -8.45 -5.97 -5.30
CA PRO A 84 -9.69 -5.22 -5.39
C PRO A 84 -9.52 -3.87 -6.06
N TRP A 85 -8.34 -3.26 -5.98
CA TRP A 85 -8.01 -2.01 -6.65
C TRP A 85 -7.45 -2.19 -8.07
N GLU A 86 -7.26 -3.44 -8.51
CA GLU A 86 -6.64 -3.80 -9.79
C GLU A 86 -5.25 -3.16 -10.01
N ILE A 87 -4.48 -3.00 -8.93
CA ILE A 87 -3.07 -2.59 -8.98
C ILE A 87 -2.27 -3.77 -9.52
N LYS A 88 -1.71 -3.62 -10.71
CA LYS A 88 -0.95 -4.69 -11.37
C LYS A 88 0.52 -4.32 -11.47
N LEU A 89 1.39 -5.31 -11.36
CA LEU A 89 2.83 -5.14 -11.57
C LEU A 89 3.14 -5.32 -13.06
N ASP A 90 3.59 -4.26 -13.76
CA ASP A 90 4.14 -4.41 -15.10
C ASP A 90 5.62 -4.80 -15.02
N ARG A 91 5.86 -6.09 -15.20
CA ARG A 91 7.21 -6.68 -15.13
C ARG A 91 8.13 -6.27 -16.28
N LYS A 92 7.60 -5.74 -17.38
CA LYS A 92 8.42 -5.30 -18.52
C LYS A 92 9.03 -3.93 -18.24
N THR A 93 8.28 -3.06 -17.58
CA THR A 93 8.65 -1.68 -17.31
C THR A 93 9.19 -1.47 -15.90
N GLY A 94 8.81 -2.34 -14.95
CA GLY A 94 9.10 -2.14 -13.52
C GLY A 94 8.13 -1.15 -12.86
N GLU A 95 7.03 -0.82 -13.54
CA GLU A 95 6.04 0.16 -13.11
C GLU A 95 4.74 -0.51 -12.64
N LEU A 96 3.89 0.28 -11.97
CA LEU A 96 2.54 -0.14 -11.63
C LEU A 96 1.58 0.20 -12.79
N ASP A 97 0.74 -0.76 -13.15
CA ASP A 97 -0.47 -0.50 -13.93
C ASP A 97 -1.61 -0.17 -12.95
N LEU A 98 -2.03 1.09 -13.01
CA LEU A 98 -3.06 1.72 -12.17
C LEU A 98 -4.34 2.04 -12.96
N GLU A 99 -4.54 1.44 -14.14
CA GLU A 99 -5.72 1.72 -14.98
C GLU A 99 -7.03 1.50 -14.20
N GLY A 100 -7.09 0.44 -13.38
CA GLY A 100 -8.28 0.13 -12.58
C GLY A 100 -8.60 1.16 -11.49
N LEU A 101 -7.60 1.82 -10.88
CA LEU A 101 -7.84 2.94 -9.96
C LEU A 101 -8.40 4.15 -10.72
N ARG A 102 -7.85 4.46 -11.90
CA ARG A 102 -8.26 5.63 -12.70
C ARG A 102 -9.69 5.53 -13.22
N GLN A 103 -10.16 4.31 -13.52
CA GLN A 103 -11.51 4.08 -14.02
C GLN A 103 -12.59 4.16 -12.94
N ARG A 104 -12.22 4.17 -11.66
CA ARG A 104 -13.15 4.29 -10.53
C ARG A 104 -13.43 5.75 -10.20
N GLU A 105 -13.98 6.50 -11.17
CA GLU A 105 -14.74 7.70 -10.83
C GLU A 105 -16.08 7.24 -10.25
N PHE A 106 -16.28 7.50 -8.96
CA PHE A 106 -17.57 7.31 -8.33
C PHE A 106 -18.57 8.31 -8.94
N THR A 107 -19.44 7.82 -9.82
CA THR A 107 -20.59 8.59 -10.31
C THR A 107 -21.74 8.38 -9.33
N GLU A 108 -22.01 9.36 -8.46
CA GLU A 108 -23.28 9.42 -7.72
C GLU A 108 -24.44 9.53 -8.70
N PHE A 109 -25.45 8.67 -8.56
CA PHE A 109 -26.76 8.79 -9.22
C PHE A 109 -27.85 9.08 -8.18
#